data_AF-A0A3D2ID20-F1
#
_entry.id   AF-A0A3D2ID20-F1
#
_cell.length_a   1.000
_cell.length_b   1.000
_cell.length_c   1.000
_cell.angle_alpha   90.00
_cell.angle_beta   90.00
_cell.angle_gamma   90.00
#
_symmetry.space_group_name_H-M   'P 1'
#
loop_
_entity.id
_entity.type
_entity.pdbx_description
1 polymer ?
#
loop_
_entity_poly.entity_id
_entity_poly.type
_entity_poly.pdbx_seq_one_letter_code
_entity_poly.pdbx_strand_id
1 'polypeptide(L)'
;ETIEAFEILQEQGKILNYGISSIRPNVIEEWIKRSNMSSVMMQYSLLDRRPEEECLDMLNKSDISVITRGTLAKGMLIDKPAKEYL
;
A
#
# COMPACT_ATOMS: atom_id res chain seq x y z
N GLU A 1 -8.54 18.49 -0.76
CA GLU A 1 -7.81 18.60 -2.03
C GLU A 1 -7.46 17.24 -2.65
N THR A 2 -6.39 16.53 -2.28
CA THR A 2 -6.01 15.29 -3.02
C THR A 2 -7.08 14.19 -3.00
N ILE A 3 -7.63 13.88 -1.82
CA ILE A 3 -8.70 12.86 -1.70
C ILE A 3 -9.92 13.28 -2.53
N GLU A 4 -10.35 14.53 -2.38
CA GLU A 4 -11.49 15.10 -3.11
C GLU A 4 -11.32 15.02 -4.63
N ALA A 5 -10.10 15.25 -5.15
CA ALA A 5 -9.82 15.06 -6.57
C ALA A 5 -10.03 13.61 -7.02
N PHE A 6 -9.65 12.62 -6.20
CA PHE A 6 -9.90 11.20 -6.51
C PHE A 6 -11.38 10.83 -6.44
N GLU A 7 -12.10 11.34 -5.44
CA GLU A 7 -13.56 11.14 -5.32
C GLU A 7 -14.29 11.69 -6.55
N ILE A 8 -13.95 12.92 -6.99
CA ILE A 8 -14.54 13.53 -8.20
C ILE A 8 -14.24 12.68 -9.45
N LEU A 9 -13.01 12.17 -9.60
CA LEU A 9 -12.65 11.31 -10.73
C LEU A 9 -13.43 9.99 -10.72
N GLN A 10 -13.70 9.44 -9.54
CA GLN A 10 -14.51 8.22 -9.39
C GLN A 10 -15.98 8.49 -9.69
N GLU A 11 -16.55 9.58 -9.15
CA GLU A 11 -17.93 10.02 -9.41
C GLU A 11 -18.18 10.28 -10.91
N GLN A 12 -17.21 10.90 -11.60
CA GLN A 12 -17.24 11.13 -13.04
C GLN A 12 -17.03 9.85 -13.87
N GLY A 13 -16.76 8.70 -13.25
CA GLY A 13 -16.49 7.44 -13.93
C GLY A 13 -15.17 7.42 -14.71
N LYS A 14 -14.22 8.33 -14.42
CA LYS A 14 -12.90 8.36 -15.05
C LYS A 14 -11.98 7.28 -14.51
N ILE A 15 -12.18 6.91 -13.25
CA ILE A 15 -11.53 5.80 -12.57
C ILE A 15 -12.59 4.97 -11.83
N LEU A 16 -12.35 3.67 -11.69
CA LEU A 16 -13.24 2.80 -10.92
C LEU A 16 -12.92 2.81 -9.42
N ASN A 17 -11.62 2.85 -9.10
CA ASN A 17 -11.09 2.77 -7.75
C ASN A 17 -9.76 3.53 -7.68
N TYR A 18 -9.38 3.93 -6.47
CA TYR A 18 -8.07 4.52 -6.20
C TYR A 18 -7.47 3.96 -4.91
N GLY A 19 -6.19 4.25 -4.72
CA GLY A 19 -5.41 3.81 -3.57
C GLY A 19 -4.14 4.64 -3.45
N ILE A 20 -3.40 4.44 -2.36
CA ILE A 20 -2.13 5.15 -2.11
C ILE A 20 -0.95 4.20 -2.05
N SER A 21 0.26 4.75 -2.19
CA SER A 21 1.49 4.03 -1.88
C SER A 21 2.13 4.65 -0.64
N SER A 22 2.09 3.97 0.50
CA SER A 22 2.67 4.46 1.76
C SER A 22 3.10 3.32 2.67
N ILE A 23 4.13 3.58 3.47
CA ILE A 23 4.57 2.71 4.58
C ILE A 23 4.38 3.38 5.95
N ARG A 24 3.81 4.60 5.98
CA ARG A 24 3.70 5.41 7.19
C ARG A 24 2.32 5.22 7.83
N PRO A 25 2.22 4.67 9.06
CA PRO A 25 0.93 4.39 9.70
C PRO A 25 0.04 5.63 9.80
N ASN A 26 0.59 6.77 10.22
CA ASN A 26 -0.15 8.03 10.35
C ASN A 26 -0.75 8.55 9.03
N VAL A 27 -0.09 8.29 7.89
CA VAL A 27 -0.64 8.65 6.58
C VAL A 27 -1.77 7.69 6.19
N ILE A 28 -1.59 6.40 6.45
CA ILE A 28 -2.59 5.37 6.15
C ILE A 28 -3.85 5.62 6.98
N GLU A 29 -3.70 5.87 8.27
CA GLU A 29 -4.80 6.15 9.20
C GLU A 29 -5.61 7.38 8.75
N GLU A 30 -4.93 8.45 8.34
CA GLU A 30 -5.59 9.67 7.85
C GLU A 30 -6.42 9.41 6.58
N TRP A 31 -5.91 8.58 5.66
CA TRP A 31 -6.65 8.22 4.44
C TRP A 31 -7.82 7.28 4.73
N ILE A 32 -7.67 6.34 5.66
CA ILE A 32 -8.77 5.49 6.13
C ILE A 32 -9.94 6.34 6.65
N LYS A 33 -9.64 7.40 7.41
CA LYS A 33 -10.67 8.26 8.01
C LYS A 33 -11.41 9.16 7.02
N ARG A 34 -10.80 9.47 5.88
CA ARG A 34 -11.22 10.61 5.04
C ARG A 34 -11.55 10.25 3.59
N SER A 35 -11.27 9.03 3.16
CA SER A 35 -11.33 8.63 1.76
C SER A 35 -12.05 7.28 1.59
N ASN A 36 -12.63 7.04 0.43
CA ASN A 36 -13.15 5.75 0.00
C ASN A 36 -12.10 4.91 -0.76
N MET A 37 -10.83 4.98 -0.33
CA MET A 37 -9.75 4.27 -1.02
C MET A 37 -9.93 2.75 -0.95
N SER A 38 -9.58 2.07 -2.03
CA SER A 38 -9.72 0.61 -2.17
C SER A 38 -8.46 -0.17 -1.77
N SER A 39 -7.29 0.46 -1.82
CA SER A 39 -6.03 -0.25 -1.64
C SER A 39 -4.87 0.62 -1.17
N VAL A 40 -3.88 -0.03 -0.54
CA VAL A 40 -2.57 0.54 -0.24
C VAL A 40 -1.47 -0.34 -0.82
N MET A 41 -0.60 0.26 -1.64
CA MET A 41 0.64 -0.36 -2.09
C MET A 41 1.76 -0.12 -1.07
N MET A 42 2.41 -1.18 -0.60
CA MET A 42 3.50 -1.07 0.37
C MET A 42 4.57 -2.14 0.19
N GLN A 43 5.73 -1.92 0.81
CA GLN A 43 6.81 -2.90 0.82
C GLN A 43 6.43 -4.02 1.77
N TYR A 44 6.46 -5.26 1.30
CA TYR A 44 6.25 -6.44 2.16
C TYR A 44 6.94 -7.64 1.53
N SER A 45 7.70 -8.39 2.32
CA SER A 45 8.33 -9.65 1.93
C SER A 45 8.69 -10.45 3.18
N LEU A 46 9.17 -11.69 3.01
CA LEU A 46 9.70 -12.47 4.13
C LEU A 46 10.89 -11.80 4.84
N LEU A 47 11.59 -10.87 4.16
CA LEU A 47 12.72 -10.11 4.72
C LEU A 47 12.33 -8.70 5.20
N ASP A 48 11.13 -8.23 4.88
CA ASP A 48 10.64 -6.91 5.27
C ASP A 48 9.18 -7.03 5.71
N ARG A 49 9.03 -7.30 7.01
CA ARG A 49 7.75 -7.58 7.69
C ARG A 49 7.25 -6.40 8.52
N ARG A 50 7.88 -5.23 8.42
CA ARG A 50 7.49 -4.01 9.15
C ARG A 50 6.01 -3.64 9.01
N PRO A 51 5.33 -3.84 7.86
CA PRO A 51 3.89 -3.63 7.78
C PRO A 51 3.04 -4.40 8.80
N GLU A 52 3.52 -5.55 9.30
CA GLU A 52 2.82 -6.36 10.30
C GLU A 52 2.74 -5.69 11.66
N GLU A 53 3.61 -4.72 11.97
CA GLU A 53 3.62 -4.04 13.27
C GLU A 53 2.30 -3.30 13.54
N GLU A 54 1.66 -2.75 12.50
CA GLU A 54 0.41 -1.99 12.65
C GLU A 54 -0.41 -1.90 11.34
N CYS A 55 0.26 -1.64 10.22
CA CYS A 55 -0.40 -1.30 8.95
C CYS A 55 -1.33 -2.40 8.42
N LEU A 56 -0.90 -3.66 8.43
CA LEU A 56 -1.70 -4.76 7.85
C LEU A 56 -2.99 -5.00 8.64
N ASP A 57 -2.90 -5.00 9.97
CA ASP A 57 -4.06 -5.14 10.84
C ASP A 57 -5.03 -3.97 10.69
N MET A 58 -4.49 -2.74 10.61
CA MET A 58 -5.27 -1.54 10.40
C MET A 58 -6.04 -1.60 9.08
N LEU A 59 -5.37 -1.96 7.99
CA LEU A 59 -5.98 -2.06 6.66
C LEU A 59 -7.01 -3.19 6.57
N ASN A 60 -6.71 -4.34 7.18
CA ASN A 60 -7.63 -5.48 7.23
C ASN A 60 -8.93 -5.13 7.99
N LYS A 61 -8.83 -4.39 9.11
CA LYS A 61 -10.00 -3.93 9.87
C LYS A 61 -10.86 -2.91 9.12
N SER A 62 -10.28 -2.22 8.15
CA SER A 62 -10.97 -1.21 7.33
C SER A 62 -11.43 -1.73 5.97
N ASP A 63 -11.31 -3.03 5.70
CA ASP A 63 -11.64 -3.65 4.40
C ASP A 63 -10.86 -3.03 3.21
N ILE A 64 -9.59 -2.67 3.44
CA ILE A 64 -8.72 -2.07 2.43
C ILE A 64 -7.67 -3.08 1.99
N SER A 65 -7.59 -3.33 0.68
CA SER A 65 -6.67 -4.30 0.11
C SER A 65 -5.21 -3.85 0.14
N VAL A 66 -4.29 -4.81 0.27
CA VAL A 66 -2.85 -4.53 0.23
C VAL A 66 -2.24 -5.04 -1.07
N ILE A 67 -1.51 -4.17 -1.77
CA ILE A 67 -0.70 -4.53 -2.93
C ILE A 67 0.78 -4.53 -2.50
N THR A 68 1.41 -5.68 -2.52
CA THR A 68 2.80 -5.81 -2.04
C THR A 68 3.80 -5.51 -3.15
N ARG A 69 4.76 -4.62 -2.89
CA ARG A 69 5.94 -4.37 -3.73
C ARG A 69 7.17 -4.97 -3.06
N GLY A 70 8.06 -5.54 -3.86
CA GLY A 70 9.33 -6.09 -3.34
C GLY A 70 9.19 -7.45 -2.67
N THR A 71 8.08 -8.16 -2.92
CA THR A 71 7.73 -9.46 -2.33
C THR A 71 8.83 -10.50 -2.42
N LEU A 72 9.60 -10.51 -3.52
CA LEU A 72 10.71 -11.44 -3.73
C LEU A 72 12.08 -10.84 -3.39
N ALA A 73 12.13 -9.65 -2.79
CA ALA A 73 13.36 -8.97 -2.38
C ALA A 73 14.42 -8.93 -3.50
N LYS A 74 14.06 -8.38 -4.66
CA LYS A 74 14.90 -8.36 -5.89
C LYS A 74 15.31 -9.75 -6.43
N GLY A 75 14.65 -10.81 -5.98
CA GLY A 75 14.90 -12.22 -6.32
C GLY A 75 15.65 -13.01 -5.24
N MET A 76 16.08 -12.39 -4.14
CA MET A 76 16.82 -13.08 -3.09
C MET A 76 16.02 -14.22 -2.43
N LEU A 77 14.69 -14.13 -2.45
CA LEU A 77 13.80 -15.18 -1.93
C LEU A 77 13.55 -16.33 -2.93
N ILE A 78 14.19 -16.29 -4.09
CA ILE A 78 14.16 -17.32 -5.13
C ILE A 78 15.58 -17.57 -5.67
N ASP A 79 16.55 -17.67 -4.75
CA ASP A 79 17.96 -18.03 -4.99
C ASP A 79 18.74 -17.12 -5.95
N LYS A 80 18.23 -15.92 -6.24
CA LYS A 80 19.00 -14.93 -6.98
C LYS A 80 20.04 -14.30 -6.05
N PRO A 81 21.32 -14.25 -6.44
CA PRO A 81 22.35 -13.64 -5.61
C PRO A 81 22.02 -12.17 -5.32
N ALA A 82 22.30 -11.75 -4.09
CA ALA A 82 22.23 -10.35 -3.71
C ALA A 82 23.17 -9.54 -4.61
N LYS A 83 22.69 -8.40 -5.11
CA LYS A 83 23.55 -7.45 -5.80
C LYS A 83 24.12 -6.49 -4.77
N GLU A 84 25.43 -6.26 -4.84
CA GLU A 84 26.04 -5.11 -4.17
C GLU A 84 25.36 -3.83 -4.67
N TYR A 85 25.14 -2.89 -3.76
CA TYR A 85 24.81 -1.53 -4.17
C TYR A 85 26.06 -0.96 -4.84
N LEU A 86 25.89 -0.40 -6.05
CA LEU A 86 26.96 0.24 -6.83
C LEU A 86 27.91 1.06 -5.96
#